data_AF-A0A6V7XL35-F1
#
_entry.id   AF-A0A6V7XL35-F1
#
_cell.length_a   1.000
_cell.length_b   1.000
_cell.length_c   1.000
_cell.angle_alpha   90.00
_cell.angle_beta   90.00
_cell.angle_gamma   90.00
#
_symmetry.space_group_name_H-M   'P 1'
#
loop_
_entity.id
_entity.type
_entity.pdbx_description
1 polymer ?
#
loop_
_entity_poly.entity_id
_entity_poly.type
_entity_poly.pdbx_seq_one_letter_code
_entity_poly.pdbx_strand_id
1 'polypeptide(L)'
;MDEALNNAMNNSLGRVFPLSGYKSNLIIKELLPKEEEKIKIFRSALILLKIWAKNNSIYGNQFGFLSGTSMLIMLTKIYLLYPNTCSVLVILDRFFLTFLTWNWPRPFLIGKIDDSLLHSWRIDTELFAREITFLNKQGIEEDWVDVDKKDKIYIKIETEKVKENEKENNERLKKHSKLIMPILTPAYPQQSSAFNVNYSTMKIIKQTIIEGIRQIRRQTSTNFNEGLKQWIKGVDFVDKYNHFVTIICVGIDKNIGEDFCNFVKNRIRVELVLSLEEYPKLEYSHISPNKSKKGKCEKRLIAGKKFKKFW
;
A
#
# COMPACT_ATOMS: atom_id res chain seq x y z
N MET A 1 -26.16 -22.23 14.76
CA MET A 1 -26.55 -20.94 15.38
C MET A 1 -25.49 -19.87 15.07
N ASP A 2 -24.20 -20.18 15.26
CA ASP A 2 -23.09 -19.27 14.94
C ASP A 2 -22.95 -18.92 13.45
N GLU A 3 -23.22 -19.85 12.54
CA GLU A 3 -23.13 -19.58 11.10
C GLU A 3 -24.24 -18.63 10.60
N ALA A 4 -25.45 -18.80 11.12
CA ALA A 4 -26.58 -17.89 10.85
C ALA A 4 -26.34 -16.50 11.45
N LEU A 5 -25.75 -16.43 12.65
CA LEU A 5 -25.34 -15.17 13.29
C LEU A 5 -24.22 -14.47 12.50
N ASN A 6 -23.20 -15.21 12.08
CA ASN A 6 -22.10 -14.69 11.25
C ASN A 6 -22.60 -14.19 9.89
N ASN A 7 -23.51 -14.92 9.24
CA ASN A 7 -24.12 -14.49 7.98
C ASN A 7 -25.01 -13.25 8.16
N ALA A 8 -25.78 -13.16 9.25
CA ALA A 8 -26.56 -11.98 9.59
C ALA A 8 -25.66 -10.76 9.90
N MET A 9 -24.56 -10.97 10.63
CA MET A 9 -23.55 -9.94 10.90
C MET A 9 -22.85 -9.48 9.62
N ASN A 10 -22.44 -10.39 8.74
CA ASN A 10 -21.79 -10.07 7.46
C ASN A 10 -22.72 -9.28 6.52
N ASN A 11 -23.99 -9.67 6.42
CA ASN A 11 -25.01 -8.94 5.65
C ASN A 11 -25.25 -7.54 6.23
N SER A 12 -25.22 -7.40 7.55
CA SER A 12 -25.36 -6.11 8.23
C SER A 12 -24.12 -5.23 8.06
N LEU A 13 -22.92 -5.80 8.17
CA LEU A 13 -21.64 -5.14 7.92
C LEU A 13 -21.55 -4.59 6.50
N GLY A 14 -22.06 -5.33 5.50
CA GLY A 14 -22.18 -4.88 4.10
C GLY A 14 -22.94 -3.56 3.94
N ARG A 15 -23.93 -3.28 4.81
CA ARG A 15 -24.67 -2.00 4.83
C ARG A 15 -23.94 -0.90 5.63
N VAL A 16 -23.05 -1.26 6.54
CA VAL A 16 -22.31 -0.33 7.41
C VAL A 16 -21.02 0.17 6.76
N PHE A 17 -20.34 -0.64 5.94
CA PHE A 17 -19.08 -0.27 5.28
C PHE A 17 -19.17 1.00 4.42
N PRO A 18 -20.23 1.25 3.61
CA PRO A 18 -20.36 2.48 2.84
C PRO A 18 -20.34 3.75 3.73
N LEU A 19 -20.83 3.64 4.98
CA LEU A 19 -20.87 4.74 5.94
C LEU A 19 -19.56 4.90 6.73
N SER A 20 -18.70 3.88 6.77
CA SER A 20 -17.44 3.90 7.54
C SER A 20 -16.50 5.03 7.10
N GLY A 21 -16.42 5.30 5.79
CA GLY A 21 -15.61 6.40 5.25
C GLY A 21 -16.08 7.78 5.72
N TYR A 22 -17.39 8.02 5.69
CA TYR A 22 -17.98 9.27 6.18
C TYR A 22 -17.77 9.44 7.69
N LYS A 23 -18.10 8.40 8.48
CA LYS A 23 -17.90 8.39 9.94
C LYS A 23 -16.44 8.62 10.32
N SER A 24 -15.50 7.98 9.61
CA SER A 24 -14.07 8.17 9.85
C SER A 24 -13.64 9.62 9.65
N ASN A 25 -14.14 10.27 8.61
CA ASN A 25 -13.84 11.69 8.35
C ASN A 25 -14.46 12.62 9.40
N LEU A 26 -15.66 12.31 9.90
CA LEU A 26 -16.26 13.07 11.01
C LEU A 26 -15.42 12.98 12.28
N ILE A 27 -15.03 11.77 12.67
CA ILE A 27 -14.17 11.56 13.86
C ILE A 27 -12.85 12.30 13.69
N ILE A 28 -12.21 12.21 12.53
CA ILE A 28 -10.96 12.94 12.24
C ILE A 28 -11.18 14.46 12.36
N LYS A 29 -12.31 14.98 11.84
CA LYS A 29 -12.65 16.40 11.93
C LYS A 29 -12.81 16.85 13.39
N GLU A 30 -13.41 16.02 14.24
CA GLU A 30 -13.57 16.29 15.67
C GLU A 30 -12.24 16.27 16.45
N LEU A 31 -11.29 15.43 16.03
CA LEU A 31 -9.96 15.32 16.64
C LEU A 31 -8.99 16.46 16.25
N LEU A 32 -9.27 17.15 15.15
CA LEU A 32 -8.45 18.22 14.62
C LEU A 32 -8.71 19.57 15.34
N PRO A 33 -7.78 20.54 15.28
CA PRO A 33 -7.96 21.83 15.93
C PRO A 33 -9.17 22.54 15.35
N LYS A 34 -9.82 23.39 16.17
CA LYS A 34 -10.86 24.31 15.68
C LYS A 34 -10.26 25.62 15.17
N GLU A 35 -9.01 25.93 15.53
CA GLU A 35 -8.33 27.15 15.06
C GLU A 35 -8.06 27.08 13.55
N GLU A 36 -8.54 28.09 12.82
CA GLU A 36 -8.50 28.13 11.35
C GLU A 36 -7.07 28.02 10.80
N GLU A 37 -6.11 28.72 11.42
CA GLU A 37 -4.71 28.71 11.01
C GLU A 37 -4.06 27.32 11.15
N LYS A 38 -4.35 26.60 12.24
CA LYS A 38 -3.84 25.23 12.42
C LYS A 38 -4.45 24.26 11.41
N ILE A 39 -5.73 24.41 11.09
CA ILE A 39 -6.39 23.62 10.04
C ILE A 39 -5.75 23.90 8.67
N LYS A 40 -5.45 25.17 8.35
CA LYS A 40 -4.75 25.53 7.10
C LYS A 40 -3.39 24.85 7.01
N ILE A 41 -2.59 24.91 8.07
CA ILE A 41 -1.28 24.24 8.15
C ILE A 41 -1.42 22.73 7.97
N PHE A 42 -2.37 22.10 8.66
CA PHE A 42 -2.64 20.66 8.53
C PHE A 42 -3.02 20.26 7.10
N ARG A 43 -3.93 21.02 6.47
CA ARG A 43 -4.36 20.79 5.08
C ARG A 43 -3.20 20.94 4.10
N SER A 44 -2.40 21.99 4.25
CA SER A 44 -1.20 22.21 3.44
C SER A 44 -0.20 21.06 3.57
N ALA A 45 0.05 20.58 4.80
CA ALA A 45 0.91 19.43 5.03
C ALA A 45 0.36 18.15 4.38
N LEU A 46 -0.95 17.89 4.47
CA LEU A 46 -1.58 16.73 3.85
C LEU A 46 -1.51 16.76 2.32
N ILE A 47 -1.78 17.91 1.72
CA ILE A 47 -1.70 18.09 0.26
C ILE A 47 -0.26 17.87 -0.20
N LEU A 48 0.70 18.52 0.47
CA LEU A 48 2.11 18.43 0.14
C LEU A 48 2.63 16.98 0.27
N LEU A 49 2.26 16.28 1.35
CA LEU A 49 2.59 14.87 1.55
C LEU A 49 2.01 13.97 0.45
N LYS A 50 0.76 14.20 0.03
CA LYS A 50 0.11 13.44 -1.04
C LYS A 50 0.79 13.67 -2.39
N ILE A 51 1.16 14.90 -2.71
CA ILE A 51 1.89 15.23 -3.94
C ILE A 51 3.26 14.55 -3.92
N TRP A 52 4.02 14.71 -2.83
CA TRP A 52 5.31 14.07 -2.66
C TRP A 52 5.24 12.54 -2.82
N ALA A 53 4.23 11.90 -2.23
CA ALA A 53 4.08 10.46 -2.32
C ALA A 53 3.72 9.97 -3.74
N LYS A 54 2.89 10.74 -4.47
CA LYS A 54 2.58 10.45 -5.88
C LYS A 54 3.82 10.57 -6.76
N ASN A 55 4.60 11.61 -6.56
CA ASN A 55 5.82 11.87 -7.33
C ASN A 55 6.92 10.84 -7.01
N ASN A 56 6.97 10.35 -5.78
CA ASN A 56 7.89 9.27 -5.39
C ASN A 56 7.36 7.85 -5.65
N SER A 57 6.20 7.71 -6.30
CA SER A 57 5.59 6.43 -6.69
C SER A 57 5.14 5.54 -5.52
N ILE A 58 4.92 6.10 -4.33
CA ILE A 58 4.46 5.37 -3.13
C ILE A 58 3.01 5.71 -2.76
N TYR A 59 2.20 6.11 -3.73
CA TYR A 59 0.78 6.44 -3.56
C TYR A 59 -0.09 5.52 -4.43
N GLY A 60 -1.01 4.78 -3.82
CA GLY A 60 -1.99 3.94 -4.52
C GLY A 60 -2.22 2.57 -3.89
N ASN A 61 -3.32 2.41 -3.14
CA ASN A 61 -3.65 1.17 -2.44
C ASN A 61 -3.87 -0.04 -3.36
N GLN A 62 -4.33 0.18 -4.59
CA GLN A 62 -4.47 -0.90 -5.58
C GLN A 62 -3.13 -1.60 -5.89
N PHE A 63 -2.02 -0.85 -5.81
CA PHE A 63 -0.67 -1.36 -6.04
C PHE A 63 0.06 -1.74 -4.74
N GLY A 64 -0.62 -1.70 -3.59
CA GLY A 64 -0.04 -2.04 -2.30
C GLY A 64 0.72 -0.88 -1.65
N PHE A 65 0.45 0.36 -2.03
CA PHE A 65 1.01 1.56 -1.41
C PHE A 65 -0.03 2.31 -0.58
N LEU A 66 0.39 3.38 0.10
CA LEU A 66 -0.48 4.16 0.98
C LEU A 66 -1.60 4.86 0.17
N SER A 67 -2.81 4.86 0.74
CA SER A 67 -3.97 5.60 0.23
C SER A 67 -4.04 7.02 0.79
N GLY A 68 -4.88 7.86 0.19
CA GLY A 68 -5.23 9.18 0.75
C GLY A 68 -5.82 9.10 2.16
N THR A 69 -6.59 8.04 2.45
CA THR A 69 -7.11 7.74 3.79
C THR A 69 -6.00 7.36 4.76
N SER A 70 -5.08 6.47 4.34
CA SER A 70 -3.92 6.09 5.16
C SER A 70 -3.07 7.30 5.53
N MET A 71 -2.76 8.16 4.57
CA MET A 71 -1.97 9.38 4.81
C MET A 71 -2.69 10.37 5.72
N LEU A 72 -4.01 10.54 5.56
CA LEU A 72 -4.81 11.40 6.42
C LEU A 72 -4.76 10.91 7.87
N ILE A 73 -5.01 9.61 8.08
CA ILE A 73 -4.93 8.96 9.39
C ILE A 73 -3.52 9.15 9.97
N MET A 74 -2.48 8.76 9.23
CA MET A 74 -1.10 8.93 9.67
C MET A 74 -0.78 10.37 10.09
N LEU A 75 -1.17 11.36 9.29
CA LEU A 75 -0.92 12.78 9.59
C LEU A 75 -1.73 13.29 10.79
N THR A 76 -2.99 12.86 10.94
CA THR A 76 -3.83 13.23 12.10
C THR A 76 -3.19 12.79 13.40
N LYS A 77 -2.53 11.63 13.47
CA LYS A 77 -1.77 11.24 14.67
C LYS A 77 -0.60 12.16 14.95
N ILE A 78 0.14 12.59 13.93
CA ILE A 78 1.26 13.53 14.10
C ILE A 78 0.75 14.82 14.71
N TYR A 79 -0.38 15.32 14.24
CA TYR A 79 -1.04 16.45 14.86
C TYR A 79 -1.38 16.20 16.33
N LEU A 80 -1.97 15.04 16.68
CA LEU A 80 -2.28 14.70 18.07
C LEU A 80 -1.05 14.55 18.97
N LEU A 81 0.08 14.08 18.44
CA LEU A 81 1.34 13.93 19.18
C LEU A 81 2.08 15.25 19.35
N TYR A 82 1.92 16.17 18.39
CA TYR A 82 2.63 17.44 18.35
C TYR A 82 1.64 18.61 18.09
N PRO A 83 0.71 18.90 19.02
CA PRO A 83 -0.38 19.85 18.79
C PRO A 83 0.10 21.31 18.62
N ASN A 84 1.32 21.61 19.06
CA ASN A 84 1.91 22.96 19.01
C ASN A 84 2.73 23.23 17.75
N THR A 85 2.69 22.34 16.74
CA THR A 85 3.44 22.57 15.49
C THR A 85 2.78 23.65 14.65
N CYS A 86 3.53 24.73 14.38
CA CYS A 86 3.06 25.87 13.57
C CYS A 86 3.61 25.89 12.14
N SER A 87 4.37 24.87 11.72
CA SER A 87 5.02 24.83 10.41
C SER A 87 4.78 23.50 9.69
N VAL A 88 4.42 23.60 8.40
CA VAL A 88 4.21 22.45 7.52
C VAL A 88 5.43 21.54 7.48
N LEU A 89 6.64 22.10 7.43
CA LEU A 89 7.88 21.32 7.35
C LEU A 89 8.16 20.56 8.64
N VAL A 90 7.89 21.18 9.79
CA VAL A 90 8.07 20.53 11.09
C VAL A 90 7.10 19.34 11.20
N ILE A 91 5.85 19.51 10.74
CA ILE A 91 4.89 18.41 10.69
C ILE A 91 5.39 17.28 9.78
N LEU A 92 5.94 17.59 8.62
CA LEU A 92 6.49 16.58 7.70
C LEU A 92 7.74 15.89 8.28
N ASP A 93 8.64 16.61 8.94
CA ASP A 93 9.79 16.02 9.63
C ASP A 93 9.35 15.04 10.73
N ARG A 94 8.41 15.47 11.59
CA ARG A 94 7.82 14.62 12.63
C ARG A 94 7.11 13.42 12.01
N PHE A 95 6.35 13.62 10.94
CA PHE A 95 5.71 12.54 10.20
C PHE A 95 6.71 11.47 9.78
N PHE A 96 7.76 11.86 9.05
CA PHE A 96 8.74 10.89 8.58
C PHE A 96 9.49 10.20 9.72
N LEU A 97 9.87 10.95 10.75
CA LEU A 97 10.57 10.39 11.90
C LEU A 97 9.71 9.36 12.63
N THR A 98 8.45 9.70 12.94
CA THR A 98 7.53 8.80 13.65
C THR A 98 7.27 7.52 12.86
N PHE A 99 7.02 7.60 11.56
CA PHE A 99 6.69 6.41 10.75
C PHE A 99 7.90 5.58 10.34
N LEU A 100 9.10 6.19 10.38
CA LEU A 100 10.35 5.47 10.23
C LEU A 100 10.67 4.63 11.48
N THR A 101 10.45 5.18 12.68
CA THR A 101 10.73 4.51 13.95
C THR A 101 9.56 3.66 14.47
N TRP A 102 8.39 3.73 13.84
CA TRP A 102 7.24 2.93 14.23
C TRP A 102 7.54 1.43 14.13
N ASN A 103 7.21 0.69 15.20
CA ASN A 103 7.47 -0.74 15.31
C ASN A 103 6.40 -1.58 14.58
N TRP A 104 6.41 -1.54 13.24
CA TRP A 104 5.56 -2.38 12.41
C TRP A 104 5.82 -3.88 12.66
N PRO A 105 4.78 -4.75 12.72
CA PRO A 105 3.39 -4.53 12.31
C PRO A 105 2.45 -4.09 13.44
N ARG A 106 2.95 -3.42 14.50
CA ARG A 106 2.07 -2.90 15.57
C ARG A 106 0.98 -1.99 14.96
N PRO A 107 -0.32 -2.25 15.21
CA PRO A 107 -1.40 -1.48 14.61
C PRO A 107 -1.34 -0.02 15.04
N PHE A 108 -1.60 0.83 14.07
CA PHE A 108 -1.66 2.26 14.24
C PHE A 108 -3.12 2.71 14.42
N LEU A 109 -3.41 3.38 15.54
CA LEU A 109 -4.72 3.97 15.85
C LEU A 109 -4.63 5.46 16.19
N ILE A 110 -5.75 6.13 15.90
CA ILE A 110 -6.02 7.52 16.27
C ILE A 110 -7.26 7.54 17.15
N GLY A 111 -7.11 7.86 18.42
CA GLY A 111 -8.19 7.90 19.41
C GLY A 111 -7.80 7.22 20.73
N LYS A 112 -8.63 7.44 21.77
CA LYS A 112 -8.60 6.58 22.97
C LYS A 112 -9.15 5.21 22.55
N ILE A 113 -8.43 4.16 22.93
CA ILE A 113 -8.95 2.80 22.86
C ILE A 113 -10.07 2.77 23.91
N ASP A 114 -11.32 2.71 23.47
CA ASP A 114 -12.39 2.30 24.36
C ASP A 114 -12.16 0.81 24.61
N ASP A 115 -11.95 0.38 25.85
CA ASP A 115 -11.65 -1.04 26.16
C ASP A 115 -12.80 -1.96 25.71
N SER A 116 -14.00 -1.42 25.55
CA SER A 116 -15.15 -2.09 24.92
C SER A 116 -14.97 -2.34 23.40
N LEU A 117 -14.17 -1.52 22.71
CA LEU A 117 -13.84 -1.62 21.27
C LEU A 117 -12.60 -2.47 21.00
N LEU A 118 -11.88 -2.95 22.02
CA LEU A 118 -10.74 -3.86 21.85
C LEU A 118 -11.15 -5.18 21.14
N HIS A 119 -12.44 -5.51 21.15
CA HIS A 119 -12.99 -6.72 20.55
C HIS A 119 -13.43 -6.57 19.08
N SER A 120 -13.40 -5.36 18.49
CA SER A 120 -13.95 -5.12 17.15
C SER A 120 -12.96 -5.29 16.00
N TRP A 121 -11.67 -5.03 16.23
CA TRP A 121 -10.63 -5.36 15.26
C TRP A 121 -9.97 -6.69 15.62
N ARG A 122 -10.30 -7.73 14.85
CA ARG A 122 -9.60 -9.01 14.93
C ARG A 122 -8.67 -9.11 13.75
N ILE A 123 -7.40 -9.38 14.02
CA ILE A 123 -6.42 -9.65 12.96
C ILE A 123 -6.92 -10.81 12.08
N ASP A 124 -7.58 -11.79 12.70
CA ASP A 124 -8.10 -12.99 12.06
C ASP A 124 -9.15 -12.71 10.97
N THR A 125 -10.02 -11.70 11.12
CA THR A 125 -11.04 -11.39 10.10
C THR A 125 -10.44 -10.71 8.87
N GLU A 126 -9.46 -9.81 9.05
CA GLU A 126 -8.73 -9.21 7.93
C GLU A 126 -7.73 -10.18 7.26
N LEU A 127 -7.11 -11.05 8.05
CA LEU A 127 -6.23 -12.12 7.57
C LEU A 127 -7.04 -13.15 6.78
N PHE A 128 -8.20 -13.61 7.28
CA PHE A 128 -9.04 -14.59 6.59
C PHE A 128 -9.49 -14.08 5.23
N ALA A 129 -9.89 -12.82 5.11
CA ALA A 129 -10.21 -12.22 3.80
C ALA A 129 -9.00 -12.21 2.84
N ARG A 130 -7.79 -11.93 3.36
CA ARG A 130 -6.54 -11.99 2.57
C ARG A 130 -6.14 -13.43 2.22
N GLU A 131 -6.33 -14.37 3.13
CA GLU A 131 -5.94 -15.78 3.02
C GLU A 131 -6.90 -16.54 2.11
N ILE A 132 -8.22 -16.34 2.19
CA ILE A 132 -9.20 -16.82 1.21
C ILE A 132 -8.86 -16.29 -0.20
N THR A 133 -8.55 -14.99 -0.33
CA THR A 133 -8.14 -14.41 -1.62
C THR A 133 -6.83 -15.01 -2.15
N PHE A 134 -5.96 -15.46 -1.25
CA PHE A 134 -4.67 -16.07 -1.59
C PHE A 134 -4.80 -17.56 -1.94
N LEU A 135 -5.56 -18.32 -1.15
CA LEU A 135 -5.82 -19.75 -1.33
C LEU A 135 -6.69 -20.03 -2.56
N ASN A 136 -7.74 -19.22 -2.79
CA ASN A 136 -8.57 -19.32 -4.00
C ASN A 136 -7.76 -19.04 -5.29
N LYS A 137 -6.55 -18.47 -5.18
CA LYS A 137 -5.63 -18.24 -6.31
C LYS A 137 -4.56 -19.31 -6.47
N GLN A 138 -4.35 -20.16 -5.47
CA GLN A 138 -3.45 -21.32 -5.56
C GLN A 138 -4.16 -22.58 -6.08
N GLY A 139 -5.38 -22.47 -6.60
CA GLY A 139 -6.06 -23.56 -7.29
C GLY A 139 -6.68 -24.62 -6.39
N ILE A 140 -7.10 -24.25 -5.17
CA ILE A 140 -8.04 -25.08 -4.40
C ILE A 140 -9.45 -24.54 -4.71
N GLU A 141 -10.00 -24.96 -5.85
CA GLU A 141 -11.44 -24.99 -6.06
C GLU A 141 -11.99 -26.22 -5.33
N GLU A 142 -13.08 -26.06 -4.57
CA GLU A 142 -13.97 -27.19 -4.27
C GLU A 142 -14.53 -27.70 -5.62
N ASP A 143 -14.44 -29.02 -5.85
CA ASP A 143 -14.75 -29.77 -7.09
C ASP A 143 -16.06 -29.33 -7.81
N TRP A 144 -16.24 -29.39 -9.14
CA TRP A 144 -15.86 -30.36 -10.19
C TRP A 144 -15.88 -29.69 -11.59
N VAL A 145 -15.10 -30.19 -12.56
CA VAL A 145 -15.55 -30.71 -13.88
C VAL A 145 -14.33 -31.13 -14.72
N ASP A 146 -14.37 -32.37 -15.19
CA ASP A 146 -13.41 -33.02 -16.07
C ASP A 146 -13.61 -32.54 -17.53
N VAL A 147 -12.59 -31.96 -18.17
CA VAL A 147 -12.54 -31.75 -19.63
C VAL A 147 -11.10 -31.88 -20.15
N ASP A 148 -10.95 -32.79 -21.09
CA ASP A 148 -9.77 -33.18 -21.86
C ASP A 148 -8.92 -32.03 -22.47
N LYS A 149 -7.59 -32.19 -22.31
CA LYS A 149 -6.49 -32.02 -23.29
C LYS A 149 -6.58 -30.91 -24.37
N LYS A 150 -5.68 -29.91 -24.31
CA LYS A 150 -4.42 -29.79 -25.10
C LYS A 150 -3.79 -28.37 -25.04
N ASP A 151 -2.45 -28.38 -25.14
CA ASP A 151 -1.53 -27.30 -25.57
C ASP A 151 -0.87 -26.33 -24.53
N LYS A 152 0.37 -26.72 -24.13
CA LYS A 152 1.66 -25.98 -23.96
C LYS A 152 1.68 -24.72 -23.06
N ILE A 153 2.68 -24.45 -22.19
CA ILE A 153 4.15 -24.42 -22.36
C ILE A 153 4.82 -24.70 -20.98
N TYR A 154 5.86 -25.54 -20.93
CA TYR A 154 6.68 -25.78 -19.73
C TYR A 154 7.91 -24.86 -19.69
N ILE A 155 8.13 -24.15 -18.58
CA ILE A 155 9.45 -23.63 -18.21
C ILE A 155 10.10 -24.72 -17.36
N LYS A 156 11.07 -25.44 -17.95
CA LYS A 156 11.89 -26.44 -17.25
C LYS A 156 12.88 -25.70 -16.35
N ILE A 157 12.67 -25.76 -15.03
CA ILE A 157 13.66 -25.29 -14.05
C ILE A 157 14.27 -26.54 -13.43
N GLU A 158 15.54 -26.79 -13.73
CA GLU A 158 16.31 -27.87 -13.11
C GLU A 158 16.46 -27.61 -11.61
N THR A 159 16.03 -28.60 -10.82
CA THR A 159 15.99 -28.55 -9.36
C THR A 159 17.16 -29.32 -8.79
N GLU A 160 18.22 -28.63 -8.37
CA GLU A 160 19.11 -29.14 -7.32
C GLU A 160 19.53 -27.99 -6.39
N LYS A 161 19.51 -28.27 -5.07
CA LYS A 161 19.68 -27.39 -3.89
C LYS A 161 18.39 -26.74 -3.35
N VAL A 162 17.49 -27.58 -2.83
CA VAL A 162 16.15 -27.18 -2.37
C VAL A 162 16.01 -27.03 -0.84
N LYS A 163 16.89 -27.60 -0.01
CA LYS A 163 16.58 -27.74 1.44
C LYS A 163 16.75 -26.48 2.31
N GLU A 164 17.65 -25.55 1.99
CA GLU A 164 17.74 -24.27 2.73
C GLU A 164 16.78 -23.19 2.19
N ASN A 165 16.52 -23.21 0.88
CA ASN A 165 15.62 -22.25 0.22
C ASN A 165 14.15 -22.46 0.60
N GLU A 166 13.70 -23.70 0.82
CA GLU A 166 12.31 -23.99 1.21
C GLU A 166 11.92 -23.30 2.53
N LYS A 167 12.84 -23.19 3.49
CA LYS A 167 12.56 -22.57 4.79
C LYS A 167 12.43 -21.04 4.68
N GLU A 168 13.31 -20.38 3.92
CA GLU A 168 13.21 -18.92 3.65
C GLU A 168 11.99 -18.60 2.77
N ASN A 169 11.70 -19.44 1.78
CA ASN A 169 10.54 -19.30 0.88
C ASN A 169 9.23 -19.40 1.67
N ASN A 170 9.10 -20.39 2.56
CA ASN A 170 7.92 -20.57 3.40
C ASN A 170 7.70 -19.42 4.39
N GLU A 171 8.76 -18.80 4.91
CA GLU A 171 8.64 -17.59 5.75
C GLU A 171 8.20 -16.35 4.96
N ARG A 172 8.68 -16.17 3.73
CA ARG A 172 8.28 -15.06 2.86
C ARG A 172 6.80 -15.16 2.47
N LEU A 173 6.36 -16.36 2.09
CA LEU A 173 4.94 -16.66 1.81
C LEU A 173 4.04 -16.41 3.03
N LYS A 174 4.45 -16.86 4.22
CA LYS A 174 3.75 -16.55 5.49
C LYS A 174 3.72 -15.07 5.85
N LYS A 175 4.59 -14.23 5.29
CA LYS A 175 4.53 -12.76 5.45
C LYS A 175 3.51 -12.12 4.52
N HIS A 176 3.17 -12.74 3.39
CA HIS A 176 2.15 -12.23 2.46
C HIS A 176 0.72 -12.40 2.98
N SER A 177 0.46 -13.39 3.83
CA SER A 177 -0.83 -13.50 4.52
C SER A 177 -0.99 -12.42 5.61
N LYS A 178 0.10 -12.01 6.27
CA LYS A 178 0.08 -11.06 7.40
C LYS A 178 -0.08 -9.59 6.99
N LEU A 179 -0.75 -8.81 7.85
CA LEU A 179 -0.80 -7.35 7.74
C LEU A 179 0.56 -6.75 8.14
N ILE A 180 1.18 -6.03 7.21
CA ILE A 180 2.55 -5.51 7.40
C ILE A 180 2.57 -4.08 7.94
N MET A 181 1.64 -3.24 7.47
CA MET A 181 1.46 -1.86 7.93
C MET A 181 -0.01 -1.59 8.31
N PRO A 182 -0.54 -2.21 9.38
CA PRO A 182 -1.92 -1.99 9.80
C PRO A 182 -2.16 -0.55 10.25
N ILE A 183 -2.88 0.22 9.43
CA ILE A 183 -3.27 1.61 9.69
C ILE A 183 -4.79 1.62 9.85
N LEU A 184 -5.27 1.69 11.09
CA LEU A 184 -6.68 1.43 11.37
C LEU A 184 -7.53 2.68 11.22
N THR A 185 -8.67 2.53 10.53
CA THR A 185 -9.69 3.56 10.45
C THR A 185 -10.30 3.82 11.82
N PRO A 186 -10.60 5.08 12.17
CA PRO A 186 -11.10 5.41 13.49
C PRO A 186 -12.58 5.04 13.69
N ALA A 187 -13.38 4.91 12.62
CA ALA A 187 -14.77 4.48 12.72
C ALA A 187 -14.91 2.96 12.84
N TYR A 188 -15.89 2.51 13.62
CA TYR A 188 -16.31 1.12 13.67
C TYR A 188 -17.14 0.74 12.41
N PRO A 189 -16.99 -0.49 11.87
CA PRO A 189 -15.94 -1.45 12.20
C PRO A 189 -14.58 -0.96 11.70
N GLN A 190 -13.55 -1.03 12.53
CA GLN A 190 -12.22 -0.60 12.16
C GLN A 190 -11.65 -1.52 11.08
N GLN A 191 -10.99 -0.93 10.09
CA GLN A 191 -10.31 -1.66 9.03
C GLN A 191 -8.92 -1.06 8.79
N SER A 192 -7.97 -1.89 8.36
CA SER A 192 -6.69 -1.41 7.86
C SER A 192 -6.87 -0.68 6.53
N SER A 193 -6.57 0.62 6.49
CA SER A 193 -6.58 1.42 5.26
C SER A 193 -5.40 1.10 4.32
N ALA A 194 -4.42 0.34 4.80
CA ALA A 194 -3.21 -0.08 4.10
C ALA A 194 -3.10 -1.62 4.02
N PHE A 195 -4.25 -2.30 3.98
CA PHE A 195 -4.35 -3.76 3.92
C PHE A 195 -3.69 -4.39 2.69
N ASN A 196 -3.40 -3.64 1.62
CA ASN A 196 -2.72 -4.17 0.44
C ASN A 196 -1.19 -4.05 0.49
N VAL A 197 -0.63 -3.42 1.53
CA VAL A 197 0.83 -3.29 1.69
C VAL A 197 1.45 -4.68 1.86
N ASN A 198 2.44 -4.99 1.02
CA ASN A 198 3.23 -6.21 1.05
C ASN A 198 4.68 -5.90 1.44
N TYR A 199 5.54 -6.93 1.42
CA TYR A 199 6.92 -6.81 1.87
C TYR A 199 7.73 -5.83 1.00
N SER A 200 7.64 -5.96 -0.33
CA SER A 200 8.31 -5.05 -1.27
C SER A 200 7.85 -3.61 -1.09
N THR A 201 6.54 -3.38 -1.03
CA THR A 201 6.01 -2.02 -0.93
C THR A 201 6.32 -1.38 0.41
N MET A 202 6.28 -2.13 1.52
CA MET A 202 6.72 -1.64 2.82
C MET A 202 8.19 -1.22 2.79
N LYS A 203 9.06 -2.03 2.17
CA LYS A 203 10.49 -1.72 2.03
C LYS A 203 10.71 -0.45 1.23
N ILE A 204 9.99 -0.30 0.12
CA ILE A 204 10.03 0.91 -0.74
C ILE A 204 9.53 2.13 0.04
N ILE A 205 8.41 2.02 0.77
CA ILE A 205 7.86 3.10 1.60
C ILE A 205 8.91 3.55 2.63
N LYS A 206 9.52 2.62 3.37
CA LYS A 206 10.57 2.94 4.36
C LYS A 206 11.77 3.63 3.71
N GLN A 207 12.30 3.10 2.61
CA GLN A 207 13.42 3.72 1.89
C GLN A 207 13.08 5.13 1.39
N THR A 208 11.88 5.31 0.87
CA THR A 208 11.39 6.60 0.36
C THR A 208 11.21 7.62 1.48
N ILE A 209 10.70 7.20 2.64
CA ILE A 209 10.60 8.04 3.86
C ILE A 209 11.99 8.47 4.34
N ILE A 210 12.95 7.55 4.38
CA ILE A 210 14.34 7.83 4.76
C ILE A 210 14.95 8.89 3.83
N GLU A 211 14.73 8.77 2.52
CA GLU A 211 15.25 9.74 1.57
C GLU A 211 14.52 11.09 1.68
N GLY A 212 13.21 11.07 1.87
CA GLY A 212 12.38 12.26 2.07
C GLY A 212 12.81 13.09 3.28
N ILE A 213 13.08 12.45 4.43
CA ILE A 213 13.51 13.16 5.64
C ILE A 213 14.93 13.74 5.49
N ARG A 214 15.84 13.02 4.82
CA ARG A 214 17.19 13.53 4.54
C ARG A 214 17.13 14.78 3.68
N GLN A 215 16.30 14.79 2.65
CA GLN A 215 16.15 15.93 1.76
C GLN A 215 15.53 17.14 2.45
N ILE A 216 14.54 16.96 3.35
CA ILE A 216 13.98 18.06 4.14
C ILE A 216 15.04 18.65 5.08
N ARG A 217 15.78 17.79 5.80
CA ARG A 217 16.75 18.23 6.80
C ARG A 217 18.01 18.88 6.21
N ARG A 218 18.33 18.59 4.94
CA ARG A 218 19.46 19.19 4.23
C ARG A 218 19.19 20.61 3.73
N GLN A 219 17.95 21.08 3.76
CA GLN A 219 17.61 22.41 3.26
C GLN A 219 18.19 23.51 4.16
N THR A 220 18.94 24.44 3.57
CA THR A 220 19.41 25.67 4.22
C THR A 220 18.50 26.84 3.88
N SER A 221 18.52 27.91 4.68
CA SER A 221 17.66 29.09 4.48
C SER A 221 17.84 29.76 3.11
N THR A 222 19.02 29.67 2.50
CA THR A 222 19.34 30.30 1.20
C THR A 222 18.78 29.54 0.00
N ASN A 223 18.72 28.20 0.06
CA ASN A 223 18.27 27.35 -1.06
C ASN A 223 16.89 26.70 -0.81
N PHE A 224 16.19 27.17 0.22
CA PHE A 224 14.98 26.52 0.74
C PHE A 224 13.90 26.30 -0.33
N ASN A 225 13.60 27.32 -1.13
CA ASN A 225 12.54 27.25 -2.14
C ASN A 225 12.87 26.26 -3.27
N GLU A 226 14.11 26.25 -3.74
CA GLU A 226 14.56 25.35 -4.79
C GLU A 226 14.60 23.91 -4.30
N GLY A 227 15.15 23.68 -3.11
CA GLY A 227 15.20 22.35 -2.57
C GLY A 227 13.83 21.81 -2.13
N LEU A 228 12.87 22.65 -1.74
CA LEU A 228 11.48 22.23 -1.57
C LEU A 228 10.85 21.83 -2.92
N LYS A 229 11.09 22.59 -4.00
CA LYS A 229 10.65 22.20 -5.35
C LYS A 229 11.25 20.85 -5.77
N GLN A 230 12.54 20.64 -5.51
CA GLN A 230 13.21 19.38 -5.79
C GLN A 230 12.63 18.22 -4.98
N TRP A 231 12.40 18.45 -3.68
CA TRP A 231 11.77 17.48 -2.78
C TRP A 231 10.40 17.06 -3.28
N ILE A 232 9.58 18.03 -3.71
CA ILE A 232 8.26 17.78 -4.29
C ILE A 232 8.38 16.98 -5.58
N LYS A 233 9.30 17.37 -6.49
CA LYS A 233 9.51 16.67 -7.76
C LYS A 233 9.85 15.19 -7.55
N GLY A 234 10.60 14.88 -6.49
CA GLY A 234 11.05 13.52 -6.21
C GLY A 234 12.06 13.03 -7.25
N VAL A 235 12.29 11.72 -7.25
CA VAL A 235 13.20 11.06 -8.20
C VAL A 235 12.39 10.36 -9.28
N ASP A 236 12.79 10.57 -10.55
CA ASP A 236 12.16 9.95 -11.70
C ASP A 236 12.24 8.42 -11.62
N PHE A 237 11.12 7.75 -11.93
CA PHE A 237 10.99 6.31 -11.70
C PHE A 237 11.99 5.48 -12.53
N VAL A 238 12.29 5.94 -13.74
CA VAL A 238 13.21 5.27 -14.68
C VAL A 238 14.65 5.37 -14.20
N ASP A 239 15.00 6.39 -13.43
CA ASP A 239 16.36 6.58 -12.91
C ASP A 239 16.60 5.79 -11.61
N LYS A 240 15.53 5.25 -10.99
CA LYS A 240 15.62 4.49 -9.73
C LYS A 240 16.11 3.06 -9.90
N TYR A 241 15.99 2.47 -11.09
CA TYR A 241 16.21 1.05 -11.32
C TYR A 241 16.99 0.78 -12.60
N ASN A 242 17.79 -0.28 -12.58
CA ASN A 242 18.54 -0.72 -13.77
C ASN A 242 17.74 -1.69 -14.64
N HIS A 243 16.70 -2.32 -14.09
CA HIS A 243 15.90 -3.33 -14.76
C HIS A 243 14.42 -3.04 -14.62
N PHE A 244 13.69 -3.20 -15.73
CA PHE A 244 12.27 -2.92 -15.82
C PHE A 244 11.50 -4.06 -16.49
N VAL A 245 10.27 -4.25 -16.03
CA VAL A 245 9.23 -5.01 -16.74
C VAL A 245 8.17 -4.01 -17.17
N THR A 246 7.87 -3.98 -18.47
CA THR A 246 6.79 -3.15 -19.01
C THR A 246 5.59 -4.04 -19.25
N ILE A 247 4.43 -3.64 -18.74
CA ILE A 247 3.16 -4.30 -18.99
C ILE A 247 2.36 -3.38 -19.90
N ILE A 248 2.05 -3.92 -21.07
CA ILE A 248 1.32 -3.22 -22.11
C ILE A 248 -0.06 -3.82 -22.17
N CYS A 249 -1.07 -2.97 -22.03
CA CYS A 249 -2.45 -3.36 -22.20
C CYS A 249 -2.97 -2.69 -23.47
N VAL A 250 -3.55 -3.50 -24.35
CA VAL A 250 -4.07 -3.08 -25.65
C VAL A 250 -5.55 -3.49 -25.73
N GLY A 251 -6.40 -2.56 -26.17
CA GLY A 251 -7.81 -2.83 -26.45
C GLY A 251 -8.16 -2.44 -27.87
N ILE A 252 -9.23 -3.07 -28.40
CA ILE A 252 -9.75 -2.82 -29.75
C ILE A 252 -10.26 -1.37 -29.85
N ASP A 253 -11.03 -0.94 -28.85
CA ASP A 253 -11.48 0.44 -28.70
C ASP A 253 -11.02 1.04 -27.36
N LYS A 254 -11.30 2.34 -27.18
CA LYS A 254 -10.88 3.08 -25.99
C LYS A 254 -11.57 2.60 -24.71
N ASN A 255 -12.84 2.21 -24.77
CA ASN A 255 -13.64 1.87 -23.59
C ASN A 255 -13.30 0.47 -23.09
N ILE A 256 -13.33 -0.53 -23.99
CA ILE A 256 -12.90 -1.90 -23.73
C ILE A 256 -11.42 -1.91 -23.30
N GLY A 257 -10.59 -1.09 -23.95
CA GLY A 257 -9.20 -0.91 -23.54
C GLY A 257 -9.06 -0.33 -22.12
N GLU A 258 -9.88 0.65 -21.74
CA GLU A 258 -9.91 1.21 -20.37
C GLU A 258 -10.24 0.13 -19.33
N ASP A 259 -11.30 -0.63 -19.58
CA ASP A 259 -11.80 -1.66 -18.68
C ASP A 259 -10.81 -2.82 -18.54
N PHE A 260 -10.26 -3.31 -19.66
CA PHE A 260 -9.21 -4.33 -19.63
C PHE A 260 -7.96 -3.85 -18.88
N CYS A 261 -7.52 -2.60 -19.12
CA CYS A 261 -6.41 -2.03 -18.39
C CYS A 261 -6.70 -1.90 -16.89
N ASN A 262 -7.96 -1.68 -16.49
CA ASN A 262 -8.34 -1.58 -15.08
C ASN A 262 -8.42 -2.96 -14.43
N PHE A 263 -8.93 -3.96 -15.15
CA PHE A 263 -8.89 -5.36 -14.78
C PHE A 263 -7.45 -5.83 -14.50
N VAL A 264 -6.51 -5.58 -15.42
CA VAL A 264 -5.08 -5.90 -15.23
C VAL A 264 -4.50 -5.16 -14.03
N LYS A 265 -4.81 -3.85 -13.87
CA LYS A 265 -4.32 -3.05 -12.74
C LYS A 265 -4.77 -3.57 -11.37
N ASN A 266 -5.97 -4.11 -11.26
CA ASN A 266 -6.49 -4.63 -10.00
C ASN A 266 -5.81 -5.95 -9.61
N ARG A 267 -5.22 -6.66 -10.57
CA ARG A 267 -4.64 -7.99 -10.39
C ARG A 267 -3.11 -8.00 -10.35
N ILE A 268 -2.44 -7.05 -11.01
CA ILE A 268 -0.96 -6.98 -11.10
C ILE A 268 -0.23 -7.17 -9.77
N ARG A 269 -0.77 -6.61 -8.68
CA ARG A 269 -0.19 -6.75 -7.34
C ARG A 269 -0.17 -8.20 -6.90
N VAL A 270 -1.27 -8.91 -7.10
CA VAL A 270 -1.43 -10.28 -6.62
C VAL A 270 -0.83 -11.29 -7.60
N GLU A 271 -1.03 -11.11 -8.91
CA GLU A 271 -0.60 -12.08 -9.93
C GLU A 271 0.89 -11.96 -10.28
N LEU A 272 1.44 -10.74 -10.27
CA LEU A 272 2.81 -10.50 -10.70
C LEU A 272 3.73 -10.16 -9.54
N VAL A 273 3.37 -9.19 -8.69
CA VAL A 273 4.30 -8.75 -7.64
C VAL A 273 4.55 -9.84 -6.62
N LEU A 274 3.52 -10.54 -6.14
CA LEU A 274 3.70 -11.64 -5.20
C LEU A 274 4.55 -12.77 -5.82
N SER A 275 4.22 -13.20 -7.04
CA SER A 275 4.99 -14.23 -7.76
C SER A 275 6.46 -13.82 -8.00
N LEU A 276 6.73 -12.52 -8.18
CA LEU A 276 8.10 -12.01 -8.29
C LEU A 276 8.83 -11.98 -6.94
N GLU A 277 8.13 -11.74 -5.84
CA GLU A 277 8.70 -11.74 -4.49
C GLU A 277 9.17 -13.14 -4.04
N GLU A 278 8.60 -14.19 -4.61
CA GLU A 278 9.03 -15.57 -4.44
C GLU A 278 10.41 -15.86 -5.08
N TYR A 279 10.86 -15.03 -6.03
CA TYR A 279 12.14 -15.27 -6.71
C TYR A 279 13.33 -14.95 -5.79
N PRO A 280 14.19 -15.93 -5.42
CA PRO A 280 15.17 -15.76 -4.34
C PRO A 280 16.23 -14.67 -4.58
N LYS A 281 16.57 -14.43 -5.86
CA LYS A 281 17.55 -13.41 -6.25
C LYS A 281 16.96 -12.00 -6.33
N LEU A 282 15.63 -11.87 -6.33
CA LEU A 282 14.97 -10.57 -6.32
C LEU A 282 14.96 -10.02 -4.89
N GLU A 283 15.36 -8.75 -4.75
CA GLU A 283 15.35 -8.05 -3.46
C GLU A 283 13.94 -7.49 -3.17
N TYR A 284 13.34 -6.83 -4.16
CA TYR A 284 11.96 -6.34 -4.17
C TYR A 284 11.54 -5.91 -5.59
N SER A 285 10.23 -5.77 -5.80
CA SER A 285 9.63 -5.24 -7.03
C SER A 285 8.85 -3.96 -6.74
N HIS A 286 9.00 -2.93 -7.58
CA HIS A 286 8.30 -1.66 -7.46
C HIS A 286 7.42 -1.45 -8.70
N ILE A 287 6.09 -1.45 -8.54
CA ILE A 287 5.19 -1.00 -9.63
C ILE A 287 5.09 0.53 -9.59
N SER A 288 5.29 1.21 -10.71
CA SER A 288 4.94 2.62 -10.85
C SER A 288 3.42 2.80 -10.92
N PRO A 289 2.79 3.53 -9.98
CA PRO A 289 1.35 3.80 -10.02
C PRO A 289 0.93 4.76 -11.14
N ASN A 290 1.88 5.55 -11.64
CA ASN A 290 1.63 6.62 -12.60
C ASN A 290 1.60 6.06 -14.03
N LYS A 291 0.51 6.34 -14.74
CA LYS A 291 0.29 5.88 -16.13
C LYS A 291 1.20 6.65 -17.08
N SER A 292 1.92 5.94 -17.95
CA SER A 292 2.39 6.53 -19.22
C SER A 292 1.33 6.24 -20.29
N LYS A 293 0.72 7.30 -20.85
CA LYS A 293 -0.09 7.20 -22.07
C LYS A 293 0.82 7.50 -23.28
N LYS A 294 0.98 6.54 -24.19
CA LYS A 294 1.46 6.79 -25.55
C LYS A 294 0.55 6.02 -26.50
N GLY A 295 -0.13 6.70 -27.43
CA GLY A 295 -0.98 6.10 -28.46
C GLY A 295 -2.49 6.23 -28.21
N LYS A 296 -3.31 6.04 -29.28
CA LYS A 296 -4.78 6.18 -29.24
C LYS A 296 -5.48 5.14 -28.34
N CYS A 297 -4.90 3.95 -28.15
CA CYS A 297 -5.50 2.83 -27.40
C CYS A 297 -4.54 2.03 -26.48
N GLU A 298 -3.29 2.47 -26.28
CA GLU A 298 -2.27 1.72 -25.52
C GLU A 298 -2.02 2.36 -24.14
N LYS A 299 -1.98 1.53 -23.08
CA LYS A 299 -1.54 1.96 -21.74
C LYS A 299 -0.34 1.11 -21.29
N ARG A 300 0.67 1.78 -20.74
CA ARG A 300 1.88 1.15 -20.20
C ARG A 300 1.97 1.32 -18.69
N LEU A 301 2.28 0.23 -18.02
CA LEU A 301 2.74 0.21 -16.63
C LEU A 301 4.20 -0.25 -16.62
N ILE A 302 5.00 0.37 -15.77
CA ILE A 302 6.41 0.05 -15.63
C ILE A 302 6.63 -0.46 -14.21
N ALA A 303 7.23 -1.65 -14.09
CA ALA A 303 7.67 -2.21 -12.83
C ALA A 303 9.19 -2.26 -12.80
N GLY A 304 9.82 -1.56 -11.85
CA GLY A 304 11.26 -1.61 -11.62
C GLY A 304 11.63 -2.76 -10.69
N LYS A 305 12.79 -3.37 -10.92
CA LYS A 305 13.29 -4.50 -10.12
C LYS A 305 14.69 -4.23 -9.60
N LYS A 306 14.98 -4.75 -8.41
CA LYS A 306 16.33 -4.75 -7.83
C LYS A 306 16.71 -6.15 -7.38
N PHE A 307 17.89 -6.62 -7.79
CA PHE A 307 18.42 -7.94 -7.45
C PHE A 307 19.37 -7.85 -6.25
N LYS A 308 19.46 -8.93 -5.48
CA LYS A 308 20.46 -9.08 -4.41
C LYS A 308 21.86 -9.05 -5.05
N LYS A 309 22.75 -8.19 -4.55
CA LYS A 309 24.18 -8.25 -4.92
C LYS A 309 24.79 -9.48 -4.25
N PHE A 310 25.21 -10.45 -5.05
CA PHE A 310 26.08 -11.53 -4.60
C PHE A 310 27.51 -11.10 -4.92
N TRP A 311 28.30 -10.87 -3.88
CA TRP A 311 29.77 -10.78 -3.98
C TRP A 311 30.32 -12.18 -3.78
#